data_AF-A0A0Q6VIX9-F1
#
_entry.id   AF-A0A0Q6VIX9-F1
#
_cell.length_a   1.000
_cell.length_b   1.000
_cell.length_c   1.000
_cell.angle_alpha   90.00
_cell.angle_beta   90.00
_cell.angle_gamma   90.00
#
_symmetry.space_group_name_H-M   'P 1'
#
loop_
_entity.id
_entity.type
_entity.pdbx_description
1 polymer ?
#
loop_
_entity_poly.entity_id
_entity_poly.type
_entity_poly.pdbx_seq_one_letter_code
_entity_poly.pdbx_strand_id
1 'polypeptide(L)'
;MEASDAVLRDIIDRFVQPEHAERFLYLLEKPKRRSQLYEELLHDASSLRRDKRQALEPPQSDPDQLLALLRKKGAGQTCFIFSRRHALDGQQVDFRTALASVAGQMSEAILYCPKAHVAFVEEHDGRQFILSAKL
;
A
#
# COMPACT_ATOMS: atom_id res chain seq x y z
N MET A 1 1.91 17.31 1.01
CA MET A 1 2.49 16.64 2.19
C MET A 1 1.41 16.32 3.22
N GLU A 2 0.57 17.27 3.64
CA GLU A 2 -0.51 16.96 4.59
C GLU A 2 -1.50 15.89 4.09
N ALA A 3 -1.90 15.96 2.82
CA ALA A 3 -2.81 14.96 2.24
C ALA A 3 -2.20 13.54 2.19
N SER A 4 -0.91 13.42 1.83
CA SER A 4 -0.22 12.11 1.78
C SER A 4 -0.03 11.50 3.17
N ASP A 5 0.19 12.34 4.18
CA ASP A 5 0.41 11.88 5.55
C ASP A 5 -0.91 11.46 6.21
N ALA A 6 -2.00 12.17 5.94
CA ALA A 6 -3.34 11.74 6.34
C ALA A 6 -3.69 10.37 5.73
N VAL A 7 -3.30 10.13 4.48
CA VAL A 7 -3.52 8.84 3.82
C VAL A 7 -2.64 7.73 4.42
N LEU A 8 -1.37 8.00 4.73
CA LEU A 8 -0.53 7.03 5.43
C LEU A 8 -1.06 6.70 6.83
N ARG A 9 -1.56 7.69 7.57
CA ARG A 9 -2.25 7.46 8.85
C ARG A 9 -3.46 6.55 8.67
N ASP A 10 -4.30 6.79 7.66
CA ASP A 10 -5.47 5.95 7.36
C ASP A 10 -5.08 4.50 6.99
N ILE A 11 -3.94 4.31 6.31
CA ILE A 11 -3.38 2.96 6.06
C ILE A 11 -2.97 2.30 7.37
N ILE A 12 -2.22 3.01 8.23
CA ILE A 12 -1.74 2.50 9.52
C ILE A 12 -2.93 2.10 10.40
N ASP A 13 -3.91 2.98 10.57
CA ASP A 13 -5.06 2.76 11.45
C ASP A 13 -5.91 1.56 11.04
N ARG A 14 -5.93 1.21 9.74
CA ARG A 14 -6.80 0.14 9.21
C ARG A 14 -6.11 -1.18 9.04
N PHE A 15 -4.86 -1.15 8.57
CA PHE A 15 -4.19 -2.32 8.03
C PHE A 15 -2.95 -2.74 8.82
N VAL A 16 -2.46 -1.93 9.75
CA VAL A 16 -1.31 -2.30 10.60
C VAL A 16 -1.81 -2.92 11.90
N GLN A 17 -1.12 -3.95 12.39
CA GLN A 17 -1.47 -4.56 13.67
C GLN A 17 -1.29 -3.53 14.82
N PRO A 18 -2.17 -3.51 15.83
CA PRO A 18 -2.13 -2.49 16.89
C PRO A 18 -0.76 -2.33 17.57
N GLU A 19 -0.03 -3.43 17.76
CA GLU A 19 1.30 -3.46 18.35
C GLU A 19 2.38 -2.73 17.53
N HIS A 20 2.16 -2.54 16.23
CA HIS A 20 3.07 -1.80 15.34
C HIS A 20 2.59 -0.37 15.03
N ALA A 21 1.31 -0.08 15.24
CA ALA A 21 0.69 1.18 14.81
C ALA A 21 1.32 2.41 15.49
N GLU A 22 1.52 2.37 16.81
CA GLU A 22 2.12 3.48 17.57
C GLU A 22 3.51 3.86 17.03
N ARG A 23 4.33 2.85 16.73
CA ARG A 23 5.66 3.04 16.16
C ARG A 23 5.59 3.74 14.80
N PHE A 24 4.71 3.29 13.91
CA PHE A 24 4.60 3.88 12.57
C PHE A 24 4.00 5.29 12.60
N LEU A 25 3.06 5.58 13.50
CA LEU A 25 2.53 6.92 13.70
C LEU A 25 3.64 7.87 14.19
N TYR A 26 4.48 7.43 15.12
CA TYR A 26 5.63 8.21 15.57
C TYR A 26 6.64 8.49 14.44
N LEU A 27 6.90 7.51 13.56
CA LEU A 27 7.75 7.72 12.37
C LEU A 27 7.13 8.73 11.41
N LEU A 28 5.82 8.64 11.18
CA LEU A 28 5.07 9.51 10.27
C LEU A 28 5.12 10.98 10.71
N GLU A 29 5.08 11.26 12.02
CA GLU A 29 5.20 12.61 12.59
C GLU A 29 6.57 13.26 12.39
N LYS A 30 7.58 12.48 11.98
CA LYS A 30 8.95 12.96 11.77
C LYS A 30 9.27 12.89 10.27
N PRO A 31 9.20 14.00 9.52
CA PRO A 31 9.46 13.99 8.08
C PRO A 31 10.79 13.34 7.68
N LYS A 32 11.84 13.54 8.49
CA LYS A 32 13.17 12.92 8.29
C LYS A 32 13.19 11.40 8.43
N ARG A 33 12.15 10.79 9.01
CA ARG A 33 12.02 9.35 9.24
C ARG A 33 11.05 8.67 8.27
N ARG A 34 10.52 9.37 7.27
CA ARG A 34 9.63 8.78 6.26
C ARG A 34 10.28 7.59 5.52
N SER A 35 11.58 7.69 5.22
CA SER A 35 12.32 6.58 4.63
C SER A 35 12.35 5.34 5.54
N GLN A 36 12.46 5.54 6.86
CA GLN A 36 12.42 4.45 7.83
C GLN A 36 11.01 3.88 7.97
N LEU A 37 9.97 4.72 7.93
CA LEU A 37 8.59 4.25 7.89
C LEU A 37 8.36 3.28 6.72
N TYR A 38 8.85 3.63 5.53
CA TYR A 38 8.69 2.76 4.35
C TYR A 38 9.49 1.47 4.43
N GLU A 39 10.73 1.55 4.91
CA GLU A 39 11.55 0.36 5.13
C GLU A 39 10.90 -0.61 6.12
N GLU A 40 10.19 -0.13 7.13
CA GLU A 40 9.55 -1.01 8.10
C GLU A 40 8.13 -1.44 7.72
N LEU A 41 7.38 -0.59 7.02
CA LEU A 41 5.99 -0.87 6.62
C LEU A 41 5.89 -1.71 5.33
N LEU A 42 6.80 -1.51 4.37
CA LEU A 42 6.69 -2.05 3.01
C LEU A 42 7.65 -3.21 2.73
N HIS A 43 8.67 -3.41 3.58
CA HIS A 43 9.65 -4.47 3.38
C HIS A 43 9.01 -5.85 3.50
N ASP A 44 8.22 -6.07 4.55
CA ASP A 44 7.42 -7.27 4.71
C ASP A 44 6.06 -6.97 5.36
N ALA A 45 5.07 -7.80 5.05
CA ALA A 45 3.70 -7.67 5.55
C ALA A 45 3.54 -8.19 6.98
N SER A 46 4.62 -8.48 7.73
CA SER A 46 4.50 -8.96 9.11
C SER A 46 3.80 -7.94 10.00
N SER A 47 3.95 -6.64 9.71
CA SER A 47 3.27 -5.57 10.43
C SER A 47 1.80 -5.40 10.03
N LEU A 48 1.36 -6.04 8.93
CA LEU A 48 -0.01 -5.91 8.41
C LEU A 48 -0.97 -6.93 9.06
N ARG A 49 -2.20 -6.47 9.33
CA ARG A 49 -3.29 -7.26 9.91
C ARG A 49 -3.64 -8.46 9.03
N ARG A 50 -3.53 -9.67 9.60
CA ARG A 50 -3.79 -10.92 8.88
C ARG A 50 -5.24 -11.07 8.43
N ASP A 51 -6.20 -10.55 9.20
CA ASP A 51 -7.63 -10.54 8.87
C ASP A 51 -8.00 -9.52 7.79
N LYS A 52 -7.08 -8.62 7.41
CA LYS A 52 -7.29 -7.57 6.42
C LYS A 52 -6.39 -7.69 5.20
N ARG A 53 -5.73 -8.84 5.03
CA ARG A 53 -4.87 -9.11 3.86
C ARG A 53 -5.27 -10.42 3.17
N GLN A 54 -5.26 -10.39 1.86
CA GLN A 54 -5.39 -11.58 1.00
C GLN A 54 -4.11 -11.69 0.16
N ALA A 55 -3.38 -12.79 0.29
CA ALA A 55 -2.22 -13.07 -0.55
C ALA A 55 -2.65 -13.35 -2.00
N LEU A 56 -1.85 -12.91 -2.96
CA LEU A 56 -1.98 -13.23 -4.37
C LEU A 56 -0.97 -14.32 -4.72
N GLU A 57 -1.44 -15.56 -4.78
CA GLU A 57 -0.63 -16.73 -5.13
C GLU A 57 -1.25 -17.42 -6.36
N PRO A 58 -0.56 -17.47 -7.51
CA PRO A 58 0.76 -16.86 -7.77
C PRO A 58 0.69 -15.31 -7.84
N PRO A 59 1.83 -14.61 -7.65
CA PRO A 59 1.91 -13.17 -7.92
C PRO A 59 1.42 -12.81 -9.33
N GLN A 60 0.87 -11.61 -9.49
CA GLN A 60 0.33 -11.09 -10.74
C GLN A 60 1.10 -9.83 -11.15
N SER A 61 1.42 -9.72 -12.44
CA SER A 61 2.05 -8.52 -13.01
C SER A 61 1.15 -7.76 -13.98
N ASP A 62 0.02 -8.36 -14.38
CA ASP A 62 -0.95 -7.75 -15.29
C ASP A 62 -1.74 -6.65 -14.56
N PRO A 63 -1.59 -5.37 -14.95
CA PRO A 63 -2.26 -4.26 -14.28
C PRO A 63 -3.79 -4.29 -14.39
N ASP A 64 -4.33 -4.83 -15.49
CA ASP A 64 -5.77 -4.93 -15.72
C ASP A 64 -6.38 -6.02 -14.85
N GLN A 65 -5.71 -7.16 -14.69
CA GLN A 65 -6.16 -8.23 -13.80
C GLN A 65 -6.13 -7.79 -12.34
N LEU A 66 -5.04 -7.15 -11.90
CA LEU A 66 -4.94 -6.58 -10.55
C LEU A 66 -6.01 -5.53 -10.29
N LEU A 67 -6.23 -4.62 -11.24
CA LEU A 67 -7.26 -3.59 -11.11
C LEU A 67 -8.66 -4.21 -11.04
N ALA A 68 -8.94 -5.26 -11.80
CA ALA A 68 -10.20 -5.99 -11.73
C ALA A 68 -10.43 -6.60 -10.33
N LEU A 69 -9.39 -7.18 -9.71
CA LEU A 69 -9.46 -7.71 -8.34
C LEU A 69 -9.73 -6.59 -7.31
N LEU A 70 -9.02 -5.47 -7.43
CA LEU A 70 -9.20 -4.30 -6.56
C LEU A 70 -10.60 -3.67 -6.73
N ARG A 71 -11.12 -3.60 -7.96
CA ARG A 71 -12.48 -3.10 -8.26
C ARG A 71 -13.57 -3.98 -7.68
N LYS A 72 -13.39 -5.30 -7.63
CA LYS A 72 -14.31 -6.20 -6.90
C LYS A 72 -14.40 -5.87 -5.40
N LYS A 73 -13.39 -5.20 -4.84
CA LYS A 73 -13.36 -4.68 -3.46
C LYS A 73 -13.77 -3.20 -3.36
N GLY A 74 -14.17 -2.58 -4.47
CA GLY A 74 -14.67 -1.21 -4.54
C GLY A 74 -13.66 -0.14 -4.92
N ALA A 75 -12.44 -0.52 -5.34
CA ALA A 75 -11.43 0.45 -5.79
C ALA A 75 -11.97 1.37 -6.89
N GLY A 76 -11.71 2.67 -6.74
CA GLY A 76 -12.02 3.68 -7.75
C GLY A 76 -10.97 3.75 -8.87
N GLN A 77 -11.00 4.85 -9.62
CA GLN A 77 -10.06 5.08 -10.73
C GLN A 77 -8.67 5.52 -10.27
N THR A 78 -8.55 6.16 -9.11
CA THR A 78 -7.29 6.71 -8.63
C THR A 78 -6.84 6.08 -7.32
N CYS A 79 -5.52 6.01 -7.11
CA CYS A 79 -4.90 5.60 -5.86
C CYS A 79 -3.79 6.59 -5.46
N PHE A 80 -3.38 6.52 -4.19
CA PHE A 80 -2.09 7.02 -3.75
C PHE A 80 -1.05 5.93 -3.92
N ILE A 81 0.16 6.29 -4.33
CA ILE A 81 1.31 5.40 -4.38
C ILE A 81 2.31 5.82 -3.29
N PHE A 82 2.77 4.86 -2.50
CA PHE A 82 3.86 5.06 -1.55
C PHE A 82 4.94 4.01 -1.80
N SER A 83 6.15 4.47 -2.06
CA SER A 83 7.33 3.64 -2.27
C SER A 83 8.58 4.50 -2.14
N ARG A 84 9.61 3.96 -1.47
CA ARG A 84 10.86 4.69 -1.20
C ARG A 84 11.59 5.15 -2.45
N ARG A 85 11.45 4.43 -3.56
CA ARG A 85 12.26 4.63 -4.79
C ARG A 85 11.43 5.06 -6.00
N HIS A 86 10.15 5.39 -5.80
CA HIS A 86 9.27 5.72 -6.90
C HIS A 86 9.10 7.24 -7.06
N ALA A 87 9.23 7.74 -8.30
CA ALA A 87 9.12 9.18 -8.61
C ALA A 87 7.75 9.78 -8.26
N LEU A 88 6.73 8.94 -8.12
CA LEU A 88 5.36 9.34 -7.78
C LEU A 88 5.03 9.22 -6.29
N ASP A 89 6.00 8.95 -5.40
CA ASP A 89 5.75 8.79 -3.96
C ASP A 89 4.86 9.90 -3.37
N GLY A 90 3.82 9.48 -2.65
CA GLY A 90 2.84 10.36 -2.02
C GLY A 90 1.86 11.04 -2.98
N GLN A 91 1.93 10.78 -4.28
CA GLN A 91 1.02 11.38 -5.27
C GLN A 91 -0.23 10.53 -5.47
N GLN A 92 -1.33 11.23 -5.79
CA GLN A 92 -2.55 10.60 -6.28
C GLN A 92 -2.47 10.47 -7.80
N VAL A 93 -2.65 9.26 -8.32
CA VAL A 93 -2.47 8.93 -9.73
C VAL A 93 -3.57 7.96 -10.19
N ASP A 94 -3.66 7.74 -11.50
CA ASP A 94 -4.51 6.67 -12.05
C ASP A 94 -4.03 5.29 -11.55
N PHE A 95 -4.97 4.48 -11.07
CA PHE A 95 -4.66 3.23 -10.39
C PHE A 95 -4.06 2.20 -11.36
N ARG A 96 -4.58 2.12 -12.58
CA ARG A 96 -4.02 1.22 -13.61
C ARG A 96 -2.59 1.60 -13.94
N THR A 97 -2.32 2.89 -14.10
CA THR A 97 -0.99 3.43 -14.41
C THR A 97 -0.01 3.14 -13.28
N ALA A 98 -0.43 3.30 -12.02
CA ALA A 98 0.40 2.95 -10.87
C ALA A 98 0.68 1.44 -10.81
N LEU A 99 -0.31 0.59 -11.05
CA LEU A 99 -0.11 -0.86 -11.11
C LEU A 99 0.89 -1.24 -12.20
N ALA A 100 0.80 -0.61 -13.38
CA ALA A 100 1.73 -0.83 -14.48
C ALA A 100 3.18 -0.42 -14.15
N SER A 101 3.39 0.51 -13.21
CA SER A 101 4.73 0.96 -12.83
C SER A 101 5.33 0.17 -11.66
N VAL A 102 4.52 -0.55 -10.87
CA VAL A 102 5.00 -1.25 -9.67
C VAL A 102 4.85 -2.77 -9.72
N ALA A 103 3.80 -3.31 -10.34
CA ALA A 103 3.49 -4.73 -10.21
C ALA A 103 4.55 -5.62 -10.88
N GLY A 104 5.05 -6.61 -10.13
CA GLY A 104 6.12 -7.51 -10.55
C GLY A 104 7.51 -6.89 -10.53
N GLN A 105 7.68 -5.69 -9.94
CA GLN A 105 8.98 -4.99 -9.92
C GLN A 105 9.73 -5.16 -8.59
N MET A 106 9.15 -5.86 -7.61
CA MET A 106 9.70 -6.01 -6.25
C MET A 106 9.99 -4.64 -5.61
N SER A 107 9.03 -3.73 -5.78
CA SER A 107 9.24 -2.30 -5.63
C SER A 107 9.04 -1.75 -4.22
N GLU A 108 8.73 -2.61 -3.23
CA GLU A 108 8.38 -2.24 -1.86
C GLU A 108 7.35 -1.08 -1.88
N ALA A 109 6.18 -1.37 -2.40
CA ALA A 109 5.18 -0.37 -2.76
C ALA A 109 3.80 -0.71 -2.21
N ILE A 110 3.06 0.33 -1.82
CA ILE A 110 1.63 0.26 -1.55
C ILE A 110 0.86 1.24 -2.45
N LEU A 111 -0.15 0.70 -3.13
CA LEU A 111 -1.10 1.46 -3.94
C LEU A 111 -2.45 1.46 -3.24
N TYR A 112 -2.87 2.60 -2.70
CA TYR A 112 -4.02 2.68 -1.81
C TYR A 112 -5.14 3.55 -2.38
N CYS A 113 -6.38 3.07 -2.35
CA CYS A 113 -7.57 3.85 -2.70
C CYS A 113 -8.32 4.25 -1.42
N PRO A 114 -8.19 5.52 -0.95
CA PRO A 114 -8.75 5.93 0.33
C PRO A 114 -10.27 5.84 0.42
N LYS A 115 -10.99 6.13 -0.68
CA LYS A 115 -12.46 6.08 -0.70
C LYS A 115 -13.03 4.69 -0.46
N ALA A 116 -12.28 3.66 -0.86
CA ALA A 116 -12.71 2.27 -0.80
C ALA A 116 -12.02 1.47 0.31
N HIS A 117 -11.00 2.04 0.94
CA HIS A 117 -10.14 1.37 1.91
C HIS A 117 -9.63 0.03 1.38
N VAL A 118 -9.04 0.07 0.19
CA VAL A 118 -8.45 -1.08 -0.49
C VAL A 118 -7.06 -0.71 -0.99
N ALA A 119 -6.11 -1.64 -0.85
CA ALA A 119 -4.75 -1.45 -1.32
C ALA A 119 -4.23 -2.67 -2.08
N PHE A 120 -3.28 -2.44 -2.98
CA PHE A 120 -2.32 -3.43 -3.45
C PHE A 120 -0.98 -3.19 -2.75
N VAL A 121 -0.31 -4.26 -2.33
CA VAL A 121 1.03 -4.22 -1.74
C VAL A 121 1.92 -5.19 -2.51
N GLU A 122 3.14 -4.76 -2.80
CA GLU A 122 4.23 -5.63 -3.25
C GLU A 122 5.45 -5.45 -2.34
N GLU A 123 5.91 -6.57 -1.79
CA GLU A 123 7.09 -6.64 -0.92
C GLU A 123 8.41 -6.72 -1.72
N HIS A 124 9.53 -6.63 -1.00
CA HIS A 124 10.89 -6.72 -1.56
C HIS A 124 11.20 -8.05 -2.26
N ASP A 125 10.49 -9.13 -1.91
CA ASP A 125 10.68 -10.47 -2.49
C ASP A 125 9.62 -10.82 -3.54
N GLY A 126 8.78 -9.85 -3.92
CA GLY A 126 7.74 -10.03 -4.93
C GLY A 126 6.45 -10.69 -4.42
N ARG A 127 6.33 -10.94 -3.11
CA ARG A 127 5.03 -11.31 -2.53
C ARG A 127 4.05 -10.15 -2.65
N GLN A 128 2.82 -10.51 -2.98
CA GLN A 128 1.77 -9.54 -3.27
C GLN A 128 0.52 -9.77 -2.42
N PHE A 129 -0.09 -8.68 -1.99
CA PHE A 129 -1.30 -8.72 -1.17
C PHE A 129 -2.33 -7.71 -1.65
N ILE A 130 -3.60 -8.07 -1.50
CA ILE A 130 -4.70 -7.12 -1.48
C ILE A 130 -5.08 -6.86 -0.03
N LEU A 131 -5.06 -5.59 0.36
CA LEU A 131 -5.59 -5.12 1.63
C LEU A 131 -7.02 -4.63 1.43
N SER A 132 -7.94 -4.95 2.34
CA SER A 132 -9.32 -4.44 2.27
C SER A 132 -9.98 -4.40 3.64
N ALA A 133 -10.66 -3.30 3.95
CA ALA A 133 -11.41 -3.17 5.20
C ALA A 133 -12.59 -4.18 5.30
N LYS A 134 -13.10 -4.64 4.15
CA LYS A 134 -14.27 -5.53 4.01
C LYS A 134 -13.90 -6.99 3.67
N LEU A 135 -12.73 -7.46 4.09
CA LEU A 135 -12.39 -8.89 3.97
C LEU A 135 -13.20 -9.73 4.97
#